data_AF-A0A7U9XB01-F1
#
_entry.id   AF-A0A7U9XB01-F1
#
_cell.length_a   1.000
_cell.length_b   1.000
_cell.length_c   1.000
_cell.angle_alpha   90.00
_cell.angle_beta   90.00
_cell.angle_gamma   90.00
#
_symmetry.space_group_name_H-M   'P 1'
#
loop_
_entity.id
_entity.type
_entity.pdbx_description
1 polymer ?
#
loop_
_entity_poly.entity_id
_entity_poly.type
_entity_poly.pdbx_seq_one_letter_code
_entity_poly.pdbx_strand_id
1 'polypeptide(L)'
;MMIAPAFLGQFSEEVTPGKLRTAFKALGFTGMVEVALFADILTLKEALEFDAHIQQEGDFQLTSCCCPVWIAMIRKTFHELMPHVPGAVSPMVACGRMVKKIHPGAVTVFAGPCLAKKKEAREEDIKDAVDYVLTFQEVKDIFEAADIHPEELAEAAKEHASKAGRLYARTGGVSRAVAEMVAQLRPDRSIAVRARHANGTKECMKMIKDIKEGNTEANFYEGMGCVGGCVGGPKAILDVEEGTKNVDQYAENSAFQTPLENPYVLKLLEELGLETVEELLEDTLLTRDFREGV
;
A
#
# COMPACT_ATOMS: atom_id res chain seq x y z
N MET A 1 -8.70 0.22 -14.27
CA MET A 1 -7.30 0.48 -13.92
C MET A 1 -7.19 0.78 -12.43
N MET A 2 -6.23 0.18 -11.74
CA MET A 2 -5.86 0.46 -10.35
C MET A 2 -4.47 1.07 -10.37
N ILE A 3 -4.22 2.16 -9.66
CA ILE A 3 -2.93 2.85 -9.72
C ILE A 3 -2.27 3.00 -8.35
N ALA A 4 -0.99 2.67 -8.27
CA ALA A 4 -0.19 2.78 -7.05
C ALA A 4 -0.07 4.23 -6.57
N PRO A 5 0.02 4.52 -5.26
CA PRO A 5 0.04 5.89 -4.74
C PRO A 5 1.24 6.75 -5.22
N ALA A 6 2.32 6.13 -5.70
CA ALA A 6 3.53 6.80 -6.19
C ALA A 6 3.40 7.39 -7.62
N PHE A 7 2.18 7.56 -8.13
CA PHE A 7 1.95 7.89 -9.54
C PHE A 7 2.07 9.38 -9.88
N LEU A 8 1.98 10.27 -8.89
CA LEU A 8 1.91 11.70 -9.15
C LEU A 8 3.22 12.21 -9.76
N GLY A 9 3.10 12.93 -10.88
CA GLY A 9 4.23 13.45 -11.66
C GLY A 9 4.90 12.43 -12.58
N GLN A 10 4.55 11.14 -12.51
CA GLN A 10 5.23 10.09 -13.31
C GLN A 10 5.02 10.24 -14.83
N PHE A 11 3.92 10.87 -15.26
CA PHE A 11 3.55 10.97 -16.68
C PHE A 11 3.76 12.38 -17.26
N SER A 12 3.70 13.42 -16.43
CA SER A 12 4.32 14.75 -16.56
C SER A 12 3.93 15.56 -15.33
N GLU A 13 4.53 16.74 -15.11
CA GLU A 13 4.11 17.66 -14.04
C GLU A 13 2.66 18.16 -14.21
N GLU A 14 2.17 18.24 -15.45
CA GLU A 14 0.83 18.76 -15.77
C GLU A 14 -0.27 17.69 -15.69
N VAL A 15 0.10 16.41 -15.56
CA VAL A 15 -0.86 15.30 -15.44
C VAL A 15 -1.39 15.21 -14.01
N THR A 16 -2.58 15.76 -13.81
CA THR A 16 -3.33 15.57 -12.55
C THR A 16 -3.93 14.17 -12.47
N PRO A 17 -4.31 13.70 -11.26
CA PRO A 17 -5.05 12.44 -11.11
C PRO A 17 -6.34 12.39 -11.94
N GLY A 18 -7.02 13.53 -12.10
CA GLY A 18 -8.23 13.61 -12.89
C GLY A 18 -7.98 13.51 -14.40
N LYS A 19 -6.89 14.09 -14.91
CA LYS A 19 -6.46 13.91 -16.31
C LYS A 19 -6.06 12.46 -16.59
N LEU A 20 -5.33 11.84 -15.67
CA LEU A 20 -4.93 10.44 -15.79
C LEU A 20 -6.13 9.49 -15.80
N ARG A 21 -7.18 9.81 -15.03
CA ARG A 21 -8.47 9.09 -15.08
C ARG A 21 -9.10 9.17 -16.47
N THR A 22 -9.07 10.33 -17.11
CA THR A 22 -9.57 10.52 -18.47
C THR A 22 -8.72 9.75 -19.48
N ALA A 23 -7.40 9.75 -19.34
CA ALA A 23 -6.48 8.99 -20.18
C ALA A 23 -6.76 7.48 -20.14
N PHE A 24 -6.96 6.91 -18.95
CA PHE A 24 -7.32 5.49 -18.85
C PHE A 24 -8.70 5.19 -19.44
N LYS A 25 -9.66 6.11 -19.36
CA LYS A 25 -10.94 5.95 -20.07
C LYS A 25 -10.77 5.97 -21.58
N ALA A 26 -9.91 6.83 -22.11
CA ALA A 26 -9.59 6.88 -23.53
C ALA A 26 -8.92 5.58 -24.02
N LEU A 27 -8.10 4.94 -23.17
CA LEU A 27 -7.56 3.59 -23.43
C LEU A 27 -8.61 2.45 -23.37
N GLY A 28 -9.85 2.75 -22.98
CA GLY A 28 -10.94 1.77 -22.89
C GLY A 28 -11.19 1.18 -21.51
N PHE A 29 -10.52 1.65 -20.45
CA PHE A 29 -10.88 1.26 -19.09
C PHE A 29 -12.20 1.93 -18.65
N THR A 30 -13.03 1.21 -17.91
CA THR A 30 -14.25 1.78 -17.30
C THR A 30 -13.93 2.92 -16.33
N GLY A 31 -12.77 2.86 -15.68
CA GLY A 31 -12.30 3.90 -14.78
C GLY A 31 -10.94 3.61 -14.14
N MET A 32 -10.57 4.51 -13.24
CA MET A 32 -9.34 4.47 -12.45
C MET A 32 -9.67 4.38 -10.95
N VAL A 33 -9.00 3.51 -10.21
CA VAL A 33 -9.10 3.42 -8.75
C VAL A 33 -7.72 3.70 -8.18
N GLU A 34 -7.64 4.66 -7.26
CA GLU A 34 -6.41 4.95 -6.54
C GLU A 34 -6.24 3.90 -5.43
N VAL A 35 -5.12 3.18 -5.47
CA VAL A 35 -4.84 2.12 -4.50
C VAL A 35 -4.60 2.66 -3.08
N ALA A 36 -4.31 3.97 -2.95
CA ALA A 36 -4.17 4.64 -1.66
C ALA A 36 -5.42 4.51 -0.77
N LEU A 37 -6.63 4.46 -1.36
CA LEU A 37 -7.86 4.24 -0.59
C LEU A 37 -7.86 2.87 0.11
N PHE A 38 -7.22 1.86 -0.48
CA PHE A 38 -7.09 0.55 0.14
C PHE A 38 -5.94 0.52 1.14
N ALA A 39 -4.91 1.34 0.95
CA ALA A 39 -3.91 1.57 1.99
C ALA A 39 -4.52 2.20 3.26
N ASP A 40 -5.58 3.00 3.14
CA ASP A 40 -6.35 3.46 4.30
C ASP A 40 -7.00 2.30 5.06
N ILE A 41 -7.68 1.39 4.35
CA ILE A 41 -8.30 0.20 4.95
C ILE A 41 -7.25 -0.69 5.62
N LEU A 42 -6.11 -0.91 4.95
CA LEU A 42 -5.03 -1.69 5.55
C LEU A 42 -4.38 -0.99 6.74
N THR A 43 -4.36 0.35 6.77
CA THR A 43 -3.88 1.08 7.95
C THR A 43 -4.76 0.79 9.17
N LEU A 44 -6.09 0.72 9.01
CA LEU A 44 -7.00 0.30 10.08
C LEU A 44 -6.71 -1.12 10.53
N LYS A 45 -6.64 -2.07 9.58
CA LYS A 45 -6.39 -3.48 9.87
C LYS A 45 -5.05 -3.66 10.60
N GLU A 46 -3.97 -3.07 10.09
CA GLU A 46 -2.65 -3.19 10.71
C GLU A 46 -2.56 -2.52 12.08
N ALA A 47 -3.30 -1.42 12.31
CA ALA A 47 -3.40 -0.80 13.62
C ALA A 47 -4.11 -1.70 14.63
N LEU A 48 -5.19 -2.37 14.21
CA LEU A 48 -5.89 -3.36 15.03
C LEU A 48 -5.05 -4.62 15.27
N GLU A 49 -4.30 -5.08 14.27
CA GLU A 49 -3.37 -6.22 14.41
C GLU A 49 -2.24 -5.88 15.38
N PHE A 50 -1.68 -4.66 15.29
CA PHE A 50 -0.74 -4.17 16.30
C PHE A 50 -1.39 -4.12 17.69
N ASP A 51 -2.67 -3.74 17.76
CA ASP A 51 -3.45 -3.81 19.00
C ASP A 51 -3.57 -5.20 19.58
N ALA A 52 -3.87 -6.19 18.76
CA ALA A 52 -3.95 -7.58 19.18
C ALA A 52 -2.59 -8.16 19.58
N HIS A 53 -1.51 -7.84 18.84
CA HIS A 53 -0.22 -8.52 18.99
C HIS A 53 0.69 -7.95 20.09
N ILE A 54 0.60 -6.66 20.42
CA ILE A 54 1.57 -6.01 21.32
C ILE A 54 0.98 -5.84 22.73
N GLN A 55 0.97 -6.91 23.53
CA GLN A 55 0.33 -6.89 24.85
C GLN A 55 1.32 -6.58 25.98
N GLN A 56 2.61 -6.84 25.77
CA GLN A 56 3.66 -6.68 26.77
C GLN A 56 4.94 -6.10 26.16
N GLU A 57 5.79 -5.52 27.02
CA GLU A 57 7.09 -5.00 26.58
C GLU A 57 7.96 -6.15 26.03
N GLY A 58 8.54 -5.92 24.85
CA GLY A 58 9.29 -6.93 24.10
C GLY A 58 8.53 -7.55 22.94
N ASP A 59 7.19 -7.46 22.91
CA ASP A 59 6.42 -7.82 21.73
C ASP A 59 6.74 -6.87 20.57
N PHE A 60 6.76 -7.38 19.34
CA PHE A 60 6.93 -6.56 18.15
C PHE A 60 6.22 -7.12 16.92
N GLN A 61 5.93 -6.22 15.98
CA GLN A 61 5.31 -6.51 14.70
C GLN A 61 6.18 -6.00 13.53
N LEU A 62 6.34 -6.84 12.52
CA LEU A 62 6.93 -6.49 11.22
C LEU A 62 5.81 -6.08 10.25
N THR A 63 5.81 -4.85 9.76
CA THR A 63 4.82 -4.33 8.80
C THR A 63 5.40 -4.30 7.37
N SER A 64 4.83 -3.47 6.49
CA SER A 64 5.13 -3.36 5.06
C SER A 64 4.78 -4.65 4.32
N CYS A 65 3.66 -5.29 4.72
CA CYS A 65 3.07 -6.41 3.97
C CYS A 65 2.84 -6.06 2.49
N CYS A 66 2.81 -4.76 2.19
CA CYS A 66 2.72 -4.19 0.87
C CYS A 66 4.01 -4.26 0.02
N CYS A 67 5.20 -4.49 0.59
CA CYS A 67 6.47 -4.60 -0.13
C CYS A 67 6.86 -6.07 -0.39
N PRO A 68 6.73 -6.59 -1.62
CA PRO A 68 6.98 -8.02 -1.88
C PRO A 68 8.44 -8.43 -1.70
N VAL A 69 9.38 -7.49 -1.86
CA VAL A 69 10.82 -7.74 -1.67
C VAL A 69 11.12 -7.98 -0.19
N TRP A 70 10.54 -7.18 0.70
CA TRP A 70 10.65 -7.32 2.15
C TRP A 70 10.02 -8.64 2.63
N ILE A 71 8.79 -8.92 2.22
CA ILE A 71 8.09 -10.16 2.56
C ILE A 71 8.82 -11.40 2.03
N ALA A 72 9.32 -11.35 0.79
CA ALA A 72 10.10 -12.46 0.25
C ALA A 72 11.41 -12.69 1.02
N MET A 73 12.06 -11.62 1.51
CA MET A 73 13.28 -11.72 2.29
C MET A 73 13.02 -12.37 3.66
N ILE A 74 11.95 -11.96 4.35
CA ILE A 74 11.56 -12.60 5.63
C ILE A 74 11.21 -14.06 5.39
N ARG A 75 10.29 -14.36 4.45
CA ARG A 75 9.83 -15.73 4.18
C ARG A 75 10.97 -16.70 3.84
N LYS A 76 11.96 -16.25 3.04
CA LYS A 76 13.01 -17.14 2.54
C LYS A 76 14.23 -17.24 3.44
N THR A 77 14.62 -16.12 4.07
CA THR A 77 15.90 -16.03 4.78
C THR A 77 15.71 -16.00 6.29
N PHE A 78 14.59 -15.44 6.76
CA PHE A 78 14.29 -15.20 8.17
C PHE A 78 12.90 -15.72 8.54
N HIS A 79 12.59 -16.94 8.10
CA HIS A 79 11.28 -17.57 8.23
C HIS A 79 10.82 -17.66 9.69
N GLU A 80 11.76 -17.71 10.64
CA GLU A 80 11.50 -17.65 12.08
C GLU A 80 10.78 -16.37 12.53
N LEU A 81 10.85 -15.29 11.74
CA LEU A 81 10.19 -14.03 12.02
C LEU A 81 8.80 -13.91 11.38
N MET A 82 8.36 -14.89 10.57
CA MET A 82 7.03 -14.88 9.96
C MET A 82 5.87 -14.77 10.96
N PRO A 83 5.92 -15.36 12.18
CA PRO A 83 4.89 -15.15 13.18
C PRO A 83 4.70 -13.69 13.62
N HIS A 84 5.69 -12.82 13.37
CA HIS A 84 5.62 -11.39 13.67
C HIS A 84 5.12 -10.55 12.48
N VAL A 85 4.86 -11.16 11.32
CA VAL A 85 4.29 -10.48 10.15
C VAL A 85 2.77 -10.65 10.18
N PRO A 86 1.98 -9.57 10.21
CA PRO A 86 0.53 -9.66 10.21
C PRO A 86 0.00 -10.24 8.90
N GLY A 87 -1.22 -10.76 8.94
CA GLY A 87 -1.87 -11.41 7.80
C GLY A 87 -2.37 -10.44 6.74
N ALA A 88 -2.35 -9.12 6.96
CA ALA A 88 -2.82 -8.13 6.00
C ALA A 88 -2.27 -8.32 4.56
N VAL A 89 -3.16 -8.32 3.57
CA VAL A 89 -2.79 -8.28 2.14
C VAL A 89 -2.19 -6.93 1.76
N SER A 90 -1.50 -6.84 0.61
CA SER A 90 -1.09 -5.52 0.11
C SER A 90 -2.29 -4.69 -0.39
N PRO A 91 -2.18 -3.35 -0.40
CA PRO A 91 -3.22 -2.47 -0.94
C PRO A 91 -3.61 -2.79 -2.39
N MET A 92 -2.67 -3.30 -3.20
CA MET A 92 -2.94 -3.76 -4.56
C MET A 92 -3.93 -4.93 -4.57
N VAL A 93 -3.69 -5.93 -3.70
CA VAL A 93 -4.53 -7.13 -3.59
C VAL A 93 -5.89 -6.76 -3.01
N ALA A 94 -5.94 -5.96 -1.94
CA ALA A 94 -7.18 -5.46 -1.37
C ALA A 94 -8.05 -4.71 -2.39
N CYS A 95 -7.43 -3.81 -3.16
CA CYS A 95 -8.11 -3.09 -4.23
C CYS A 95 -8.69 -4.05 -5.29
N GLY A 96 -7.89 -5.02 -5.74
CA GLY A 96 -8.32 -6.00 -6.74
C GLY A 96 -9.51 -6.85 -6.27
N ARG A 97 -9.42 -7.41 -5.06
CA ARG A 97 -10.50 -8.21 -4.45
C ARG A 97 -11.77 -7.39 -4.26
N MET A 98 -11.66 -6.15 -3.79
CA MET A 98 -12.83 -5.30 -3.58
C MET A 98 -13.49 -4.90 -4.90
N VAL A 99 -12.70 -4.55 -5.93
CA VAL A 99 -13.25 -4.26 -7.26
C VAL A 99 -14.01 -5.46 -7.81
N LYS A 100 -13.48 -6.68 -7.66
CA LYS A 100 -14.15 -7.92 -8.12
C LYS A 100 -15.39 -8.28 -7.27
N LYS A 101 -15.41 -7.92 -5.98
CA LYS A 101 -16.59 -8.08 -5.11
C LYS A 101 -17.73 -7.15 -5.53
N ILE A 102 -17.43 -5.86 -5.73
CA ILE A 102 -18.43 -4.85 -6.15
C ILE A 102 -18.87 -5.08 -7.61
N HIS A 103 -17.94 -5.48 -8.48
CA HIS A 103 -18.16 -5.71 -9.90
C HIS A 103 -17.74 -7.13 -10.28
N PRO A 104 -18.62 -8.13 -10.08
CA PRO A 104 -18.34 -9.50 -10.51
C PRO A 104 -17.99 -9.57 -11.99
N GLY A 105 -16.87 -10.22 -12.32
CA GLY A 105 -16.36 -10.34 -13.69
C GLY A 105 -15.48 -9.16 -14.16
N ALA A 106 -15.19 -8.19 -13.29
CA ALA A 106 -14.25 -7.12 -13.61
C ALA A 106 -12.83 -7.66 -13.87
N VAL A 107 -12.20 -7.15 -14.94
CA VAL A 107 -10.77 -7.36 -15.21
C VAL A 107 -9.98 -6.27 -14.50
N THR A 108 -9.11 -6.67 -13.57
CA THR A 108 -8.31 -5.77 -12.74
C THR A 108 -6.89 -5.65 -13.29
N VAL A 109 -6.52 -4.44 -13.66
CA VAL A 109 -5.16 -4.09 -14.11
C VAL A 109 -4.58 -3.10 -13.11
N PHE A 110 -3.41 -3.41 -12.56
CA PHE A 110 -2.66 -2.53 -11.67
C PHE A 110 -1.50 -1.86 -12.41
N ALA A 111 -1.26 -0.58 -12.15
CA ALA A 111 -0.11 0.17 -12.61
C ALA A 111 0.73 0.69 -11.42
N GLY A 112 2.03 0.41 -11.39
CA GLY A 112 2.90 0.85 -10.30
C GLY A 112 4.40 0.85 -10.64
N PRO A 113 5.27 1.27 -9.70
CA PRO A 113 6.70 1.40 -9.97
C PRO A 113 7.50 0.10 -9.74
N CYS A 114 6.84 -0.99 -9.33
CA CYS A 114 7.49 -2.17 -8.79
C CYS A 114 7.34 -3.40 -9.69
N LEU A 115 8.46 -4.01 -10.09
CA LEU A 115 8.48 -5.28 -10.82
C LEU A 115 8.04 -6.47 -9.96
N ALA A 116 8.34 -6.44 -8.66
CA ALA A 116 8.02 -7.54 -7.76
C ALA A 116 6.50 -7.73 -7.58
N LYS A 117 5.69 -6.68 -7.82
CA LYS A 117 4.22 -6.78 -7.85
C LYS A 117 3.71 -7.73 -8.93
N LYS A 118 4.44 -7.88 -10.06
CA LYS A 118 4.07 -8.85 -11.11
C LYS A 118 4.16 -10.29 -10.61
N LYS A 119 5.11 -10.56 -9.70
CA LYS A 119 5.26 -11.86 -9.05
C LYS A 119 4.24 -12.04 -7.93
N GLU A 120 4.05 -11.04 -7.08
CA GLU A 120 3.07 -11.08 -5.98
C GLU A 120 1.66 -11.41 -6.51
N ALA A 121 1.22 -10.76 -7.58
CA ALA A 121 -0.10 -11.00 -8.19
C ALA A 121 -0.30 -12.44 -8.70
N ARG A 122 0.75 -13.26 -8.74
CA ARG A 122 0.71 -14.67 -9.18
C ARG A 122 0.88 -15.66 -8.02
N GLU A 123 1.00 -15.19 -6.78
CA GLU A 123 1.07 -16.08 -5.61
C GLU A 123 -0.27 -16.79 -5.40
N GLU A 124 -0.23 -18.08 -5.08
CA GLU A 124 -1.42 -18.94 -5.09
C GLU A 124 -2.53 -18.48 -4.14
N ASP A 125 -2.18 -17.90 -2.99
CA ASP A 125 -3.09 -17.40 -1.97
C ASP A 125 -3.79 -16.08 -2.33
N ILE A 126 -3.30 -15.37 -3.37
CA ILE A 126 -3.78 -14.02 -3.76
C ILE A 126 -3.94 -13.79 -5.26
N LYS A 127 -3.72 -14.81 -6.10
CA LYS A 127 -3.84 -14.72 -7.57
C LYS A 127 -5.24 -14.40 -8.07
N ASP A 128 -6.25 -14.49 -7.20
CA ASP A 128 -7.63 -14.10 -7.49
C ASP A 128 -7.80 -12.58 -7.68
N ALA A 129 -6.91 -11.77 -7.10
CA ALA A 129 -7.12 -10.34 -6.96
C ALA A 129 -6.82 -9.51 -8.23
N VAL A 130 -5.69 -9.77 -8.90
CA VAL A 130 -5.15 -8.90 -9.96
C VAL A 130 -4.82 -9.69 -11.23
N ASP A 131 -5.48 -9.35 -12.34
CA ASP A 131 -5.29 -10.07 -13.61
C ASP A 131 -4.01 -9.63 -14.33
N TYR A 132 -3.70 -8.33 -14.32
CA TYR A 132 -2.50 -7.79 -14.98
C TYR A 132 -1.80 -6.73 -14.13
N VAL A 133 -0.47 -6.72 -14.21
CA VAL A 133 0.39 -5.76 -13.51
C VAL A 133 1.30 -5.09 -14.54
N LEU A 134 1.12 -3.78 -14.70
CA LEU A 134 1.89 -2.89 -15.53
C LEU A 134 2.79 -2.00 -14.66
N THR A 135 3.91 -1.61 -15.22
CA THR A 135 4.82 -0.62 -14.66
C THR A 135 4.45 0.77 -15.14
N PHE A 136 4.89 1.83 -14.45
CA PHE A 136 4.67 3.20 -14.95
C PHE A 136 5.31 3.42 -16.32
N GLN A 137 6.51 2.87 -16.54
CA GLN A 137 7.14 2.88 -17.87
C GLN A 137 6.27 2.21 -18.93
N GLU A 138 5.77 0.98 -18.68
CA GLU A 138 4.88 0.30 -19.63
C GLU A 138 3.59 1.08 -19.89
N VAL A 139 3.04 1.77 -18.88
CA VAL A 139 1.86 2.63 -19.08
C VAL A 139 2.19 3.85 -19.95
N LYS A 140 3.36 4.47 -19.75
CA LYS A 140 3.83 5.57 -20.60
C LYS A 140 3.99 5.10 -22.05
N ASP A 141 4.64 3.96 -22.27
CA ASP A 141 4.83 3.39 -23.60
C ASP A 141 3.48 3.07 -24.28
N ILE A 142 2.47 2.64 -23.51
CA ILE A 142 1.10 2.42 -24.01
C ILE A 142 0.42 3.73 -24.40
N PHE A 143 0.57 4.80 -23.61
CA PHE A 143 0.03 6.12 -23.97
C PHE A 143 0.67 6.65 -25.26
N GLU A 144 2.00 6.55 -25.39
CA GLU A 144 2.73 6.94 -26.59
C GLU A 144 2.27 6.13 -27.81
N ALA A 145 2.16 4.81 -27.69
CA ALA A 145 1.71 3.95 -28.78
C ALA A 145 0.25 4.18 -29.20
N ALA A 146 -0.59 4.64 -28.27
CA ALA A 146 -1.99 4.96 -28.51
C ALA A 146 -2.23 6.41 -28.95
N ASP A 147 -1.17 7.23 -29.06
CA ASP A 147 -1.24 8.67 -29.32
C ASP A 147 -2.17 9.40 -28.32
N ILE A 148 -2.05 9.05 -27.04
CA ILE A 148 -2.77 9.68 -25.93
C ILE A 148 -1.79 10.54 -25.15
N HIS A 149 -2.07 11.85 -25.10
CA HIS A 149 -1.31 12.85 -24.35
C HIS A 149 -2.12 13.26 -23.11
N PRO A 150 -1.90 12.64 -21.93
CA PRO A 150 -2.75 12.87 -20.76
C PRO A 150 -2.82 14.33 -20.31
N GLU A 151 -1.75 15.10 -20.53
CA GLU A 151 -1.64 16.53 -20.23
C GLU A 151 -2.65 17.40 -20.99
N GLU A 152 -3.07 16.97 -22.19
CA GLU A 152 -4.03 17.70 -23.03
C GLU A 152 -5.50 17.35 -22.72
N LEU A 153 -5.73 16.30 -21.93
CA LEU A 153 -7.07 15.80 -21.65
C LEU A 153 -7.80 16.62 -20.58
N ALA A 154 -9.13 16.64 -20.70
CA ALA A 154 -10.00 17.24 -19.69
C ALA A 154 -9.90 16.50 -18.35
N GLU A 155 -9.98 17.26 -17.26
CA GLU A 155 -9.88 16.71 -15.93
C GLU A 155 -11.19 16.05 -15.46
N ALA A 156 -11.10 14.80 -15.01
CA ALA A 156 -12.18 14.11 -14.31
C ALA A 156 -11.80 13.89 -12.83
N ALA A 157 -11.85 14.97 -12.05
CA ALA A 157 -11.46 14.96 -10.64
C ALA A 157 -12.34 14.00 -9.83
N LYS A 158 -11.69 13.13 -9.06
CA LYS A 158 -12.35 12.27 -8.07
C LYS A 158 -11.32 11.85 -7.03
N GLU A 159 -11.44 12.41 -5.83
CA GLU A 159 -10.55 12.15 -4.71
C GLU A 159 -11.23 11.28 -3.67
N HIS A 160 -10.53 10.23 -3.23
CA HIS A 160 -11.07 9.31 -2.23
C HIS A 160 -10.09 8.95 -1.13
N ALA A 161 -8.77 8.99 -1.37
CA ALA A 161 -7.79 8.52 -0.38
C ALA A 161 -7.43 9.59 0.64
N SER A 162 -7.14 9.17 1.86
CA SER A 162 -6.63 10.05 2.92
C SER A 162 -5.12 10.28 2.77
N LYS A 163 -4.60 11.24 3.55
CA LYS A 163 -3.16 11.46 3.68
C LYS A 163 -2.41 10.19 4.09
N ALA A 164 -2.96 9.41 5.02
CA ALA A 164 -2.35 8.17 5.50
C ALA A 164 -2.09 7.19 4.36
N GLY A 165 -3.12 6.89 3.54
CA GLY A 165 -3.01 5.98 2.42
C GLY A 165 -2.11 6.47 1.28
N ARG A 166 -2.06 7.78 1.03
CA ARG A 166 -1.15 8.37 0.01
C ARG A 166 0.32 8.23 0.41
N LEU A 167 0.64 8.40 1.70
CA LEU A 167 2.02 8.33 2.21
C LEU A 167 2.64 6.93 2.12
N TYR A 168 1.87 5.86 1.94
CA TYR A 168 2.40 4.50 1.72
C TYR A 168 3.36 4.41 0.53
N ALA A 169 3.33 5.38 -0.40
CA ALA A 169 4.25 5.43 -1.52
C ALA A 169 5.72 5.60 -1.12
N ARG A 170 6.05 6.07 0.08
CA ARG A 170 7.44 6.29 0.51
C ARG A 170 7.79 5.60 1.83
N THR A 171 9.08 5.35 2.04
CA THR A 171 9.58 4.73 3.28
C THR A 171 9.20 5.53 4.52
N GLY A 172 8.72 4.87 5.56
CA GLY A 172 8.23 5.47 6.81
C GLY A 172 6.77 5.95 6.72
N GLY A 173 6.14 5.86 5.55
CA GLY A 173 4.75 6.26 5.35
C GLY A 173 3.77 5.32 6.04
N VAL A 174 4.02 4.01 5.96
CA VAL A 174 3.20 2.98 6.64
C VAL A 174 3.35 3.13 8.15
N SER A 175 4.58 3.27 8.65
CA SER A 175 4.89 3.52 10.06
C SER A 175 4.12 4.69 10.62
N ARG A 176 4.14 5.83 9.91
CA ARG A 176 3.42 7.04 10.33
C ARG A 176 1.90 6.80 10.35
N ALA A 177 1.35 6.25 9.27
CA ALA A 177 -0.07 6.01 9.13
C ALA A 177 -0.61 5.09 10.24
N VAL A 178 0.08 3.97 10.49
CA VAL A 178 -0.32 3.00 11.51
C VAL A 178 -0.12 3.58 12.92
N ALA A 179 1.00 4.26 13.19
CA ALA A 179 1.22 4.89 14.50
C ALA A 179 0.15 5.92 14.86
N GLU A 180 -0.21 6.78 13.91
CA GLU A 180 -1.29 7.76 14.08
C GLU A 180 -2.64 7.07 14.27
N MET A 181 -2.89 5.99 13.55
CA MET A 181 -4.14 5.25 13.66
C MET A 181 -4.28 4.48 14.97
N VAL A 182 -3.22 3.83 15.46
CA VAL A 182 -3.21 3.19 16.78
C VAL A 182 -3.51 4.22 17.88
N ALA A 183 -2.89 5.40 17.82
CA ALA A 183 -3.12 6.46 18.80
C ALA A 183 -4.58 6.97 18.79
N GLN A 184 -5.24 7.00 17.63
CA GLN A 184 -6.65 7.38 17.52
C GLN A 184 -7.59 6.26 17.99
N LEU A 185 -7.32 5.00 17.63
CA LEU A 185 -8.16 3.86 18.00
C LEU A 185 -8.04 3.47 19.48
N ARG A 186 -6.86 3.66 20.07
CA ARG A 186 -6.50 3.20 21.43
C ARG A 186 -5.66 4.25 22.18
N PRO A 187 -6.22 5.44 22.48
CA PRO A 187 -5.48 6.54 23.10
C PRO A 187 -4.94 6.20 24.50
N ASP A 188 -5.60 5.30 25.23
CA ASP A 188 -5.26 4.95 26.63
C ASP A 188 -4.30 3.75 26.76
N ARG A 189 -3.72 3.28 25.66
CA ARG A 189 -2.83 2.12 25.68
C ARG A 189 -1.53 2.43 26.42
N SER A 190 -1.06 1.46 27.21
CA SER A 190 0.19 1.55 27.96
C SER A 190 1.45 1.49 27.09
N ILE A 191 1.42 0.74 25.98
CA ILE A 191 2.54 0.56 25.06
C ILE A 191 2.28 1.35 23.79
N ALA A 192 3.02 2.43 23.60
CA ALA A 192 2.96 3.25 22.39
C ALA A 192 3.67 2.57 21.20
N VAL A 193 3.29 2.96 19.98
CA VAL A 193 4.01 2.56 18.76
C VAL A 193 5.38 3.24 18.74
N ARG A 194 6.44 2.43 18.75
CA ARG A 194 7.84 2.85 18.59
C ARG A 194 8.32 2.32 17.25
N ALA A 195 8.09 3.10 16.20
CA ALA A 195 8.36 2.67 14.83
C ALA A 195 9.82 2.81 14.44
N ARG A 196 10.34 1.82 13.71
CA ARG A 196 11.62 1.85 13.00
C ARG A 196 11.37 1.43 11.56
N HIS A 197 11.90 2.19 10.61
CA HIS A 197 11.81 1.86 9.19
C HIS A 197 13.19 1.59 8.60
N ALA A 198 13.21 0.79 7.54
CA ALA A 198 14.41 0.45 6.78
C ALA A 198 14.23 0.82 5.31
N ASN A 199 15.21 1.55 4.77
CA ASN A 199 15.19 2.11 3.44
C ASN A 199 16.10 1.34 2.48
N GLY A 200 15.52 0.44 1.69
CA GLY A 200 16.26 -0.46 0.81
C GLY A 200 16.74 -1.75 1.49
N THR A 201 17.13 -2.72 0.68
CA THR A 201 17.49 -4.08 1.16
C THR A 201 18.64 -4.10 2.16
N LYS A 202 19.65 -3.21 2.02
CA LYS A 202 20.79 -3.15 2.94
C LYS A 202 20.35 -2.79 4.36
N GLU A 203 19.50 -1.77 4.49
CA GLU A 203 18.96 -1.37 5.78
C GLU A 203 17.97 -2.40 6.32
N CYS A 204 17.19 -3.04 5.44
CA CYS A 204 16.28 -4.12 5.82
C CYS A 204 17.05 -5.28 6.48
N MET A 205 18.17 -5.70 5.87
CA MET A 205 19.05 -6.73 6.43
C MET A 205 19.64 -6.33 7.78
N LYS A 206 20.09 -5.07 7.90
CA LYS A 206 20.61 -4.55 9.17
C LYS A 206 19.52 -4.54 10.25
N MET A 207 18.32 -4.07 9.92
CA MET A 207 17.19 -4.01 10.85
C MET A 207 16.82 -5.40 11.38
N ILE A 208 16.74 -6.42 10.50
CA ILE A 208 16.51 -7.80 10.92
C ILE A 208 17.63 -8.31 11.83
N LYS A 209 18.89 -8.01 11.51
CA LYS A 209 20.03 -8.39 12.37
C LYS A 209 19.90 -7.78 13.76
N ASP A 210 19.61 -6.48 13.83
CA ASP A 210 19.45 -5.78 15.11
C ASP A 210 18.30 -6.36 15.94
N ILE A 211 17.17 -6.73 15.31
CA ILE A 211 16.05 -7.43 15.98
C ILE A 211 16.52 -8.76 16.58
N LYS A 212 17.23 -9.58 15.79
CA LYS A 212 17.70 -10.90 16.24
C LYS A 212 18.74 -10.83 17.37
N GLU A 213 19.51 -9.76 17.42
CA GLU A 213 20.50 -9.52 18.47
C GLU A 213 19.89 -8.82 19.71
N GLY A 214 18.62 -8.44 19.68
CA GLY A 214 17.97 -7.65 20.75
C GLY A 214 18.47 -6.20 20.82
N ASN A 215 19.12 -5.70 19.77
CA ASN A 215 19.75 -4.39 19.70
C ASN A 215 18.77 -3.31 19.22
N THR A 216 17.58 -3.24 19.81
CA THR A 216 16.54 -2.30 19.39
C THR A 216 15.45 -2.12 20.44
N GLU A 217 14.91 -0.90 20.54
CA GLU A 217 13.81 -0.54 21.44
C GLU A 217 12.47 -0.38 20.70
N ALA A 218 12.46 -0.58 19.38
CA ALA A 218 11.27 -0.46 18.55
C ALA A 218 10.34 -1.68 18.73
N ASN A 219 9.05 -1.49 18.49
CA ASN A 219 8.04 -2.56 18.49
C ASN A 219 7.27 -2.64 17.16
N PHE A 220 7.54 -1.73 16.22
CA PHE A 220 6.92 -1.70 14.91
C PHE A 220 7.96 -1.47 13.82
N TYR A 221 8.11 -2.43 12.90
CA TYR A 221 9.23 -2.43 11.93
C TYR A 221 8.75 -2.42 10.49
N GLU A 222 9.02 -1.33 9.77
CA GLU A 222 8.68 -1.19 8.35
C GLU A 222 9.88 -1.45 7.45
N GLY A 223 9.81 -2.47 6.60
CA GLY A 223 10.84 -2.73 5.58
C GLY A 223 10.39 -2.35 4.17
N MET A 224 11.16 -1.51 3.49
CA MET A 224 10.98 -1.21 2.07
C MET A 224 12.19 -1.68 1.28
N GLY A 225 11.98 -2.54 0.26
CA GLY A 225 13.08 -3.11 -0.51
C GLY A 225 13.82 -2.14 -1.42
N CYS A 226 13.19 -1.01 -1.78
CA CYS A 226 13.78 0.04 -2.61
C CYS A 226 14.13 1.27 -1.75
N VAL A 227 15.19 1.98 -2.11
CA VAL A 227 15.53 3.26 -1.49
C VAL A 227 14.46 4.29 -1.85
N GLY A 228 13.93 5.00 -0.86
CA GLY A 228 12.78 5.89 -0.95
C GLY A 228 11.42 5.19 -0.82
N GLY A 229 11.36 3.86 -0.87
CA GLY A 229 10.09 3.13 -0.89
C GLY A 229 9.57 2.95 -2.31
N CYS A 230 8.24 3.02 -2.52
CA CYS A 230 7.67 2.82 -3.86
C CYS A 230 8.05 3.94 -4.83
N VAL A 231 8.23 5.18 -4.38
CA VAL A 231 8.71 6.30 -5.22
C VAL A 231 10.08 6.03 -5.84
N GLY A 232 10.94 5.24 -5.18
CA GLY A 232 12.20 4.77 -5.75
C GLY A 232 12.14 3.35 -6.32
N GLY A 233 10.94 2.88 -6.68
CA GLY A 233 10.77 1.59 -7.34
C GLY A 233 11.53 1.54 -8.67
N PRO A 234 12.00 0.35 -9.10
CA PRO A 234 12.91 0.20 -10.25
C PRO A 234 12.32 0.60 -11.60
N LYS A 235 11.01 0.87 -11.66
CA LYS A 235 10.29 1.31 -12.85
C LYS A 235 9.45 2.57 -12.59
N ALA A 236 9.84 3.35 -11.58
CA ALA A 236 9.49 4.77 -11.53
C ALA A 236 10.21 5.51 -12.67
N ILE A 237 9.56 6.54 -13.19
CA ILE A 237 10.07 7.44 -14.24
C ILE A 237 10.79 8.63 -13.59
N LEU A 238 10.21 9.18 -12.52
CA LEU A 238 10.83 10.24 -11.73
C LEU A 238 11.99 9.70 -10.89
N ASP A 239 12.88 10.62 -10.50
CA ASP A 239 13.82 10.33 -9.43
C ASP A 239 13.12 10.23 -8.07
N VAL A 240 13.84 9.68 -7.09
CA VAL A 240 13.33 9.37 -5.77
C VAL A 240 12.96 10.64 -4.99
N GLU A 241 13.72 11.71 -5.13
CA GLU A 241 13.54 12.95 -4.37
C GLU A 241 12.30 13.70 -4.87
N GLU A 242 12.17 13.82 -6.19
CA GLU A 242 11.01 14.42 -6.85
C GLU A 242 9.74 13.61 -6.58
N GLY A 243 9.81 12.28 -6.73
CA GLY A 243 8.69 11.40 -6.42
C GLY A 243 8.24 11.51 -4.95
N THR A 244 9.18 11.63 -4.02
CA THR A 244 8.88 11.84 -2.59
C THR A 244 8.17 13.17 -2.37
N LYS A 245 8.71 14.26 -2.93
CA LYS A 245 8.12 15.59 -2.82
C LYS A 245 6.70 15.64 -3.36
N ASN A 246 6.46 15.05 -4.53
CA ASN A 246 5.14 15.03 -5.17
C ASN A 246 4.13 14.26 -4.31
N VAL A 247 4.52 13.10 -3.78
CA VAL A 247 3.69 12.29 -2.88
C VAL A 247 3.36 13.05 -1.60
N ASP A 248 4.35 13.68 -0.95
CA ASP A 248 4.14 14.40 0.30
C ASP A 248 3.20 15.60 0.10
N GLN A 249 3.40 16.39 -0.97
CA GLN A 249 2.51 17.50 -1.31
C GLN A 249 1.08 17.02 -1.60
N TYR A 250 0.93 15.92 -2.34
CA TYR A 250 -0.38 15.35 -2.63
C TYR A 250 -1.09 14.85 -1.37
N ALA A 251 -0.33 14.23 -0.47
CA ALA A 251 -0.84 13.74 0.79
C ALA A 251 -1.24 14.90 1.72
N GLU A 252 -0.47 15.99 1.78
CA GLU A 252 -0.80 17.18 2.56
C GLU A 252 -2.08 17.88 2.09
N ASN A 253 -2.33 17.87 0.79
CA ASN A 253 -3.54 18.47 0.19
C ASN A 253 -4.79 17.57 0.29
N SER A 254 -4.72 16.43 0.98
CA SER A 254 -5.86 15.51 1.12
C SER A 254 -6.97 16.11 1.98
N ALA A 255 -8.22 15.92 1.56
CA ALA A 255 -9.39 16.34 2.33
C ALA A 255 -9.55 15.59 3.68
N PHE A 256 -9.01 14.37 3.76
CA PHE A 256 -9.06 13.51 4.96
C PHE A 256 -7.64 13.20 5.41
N GLN A 257 -7.37 13.27 6.72
CA GLN A 257 -6.03 12.98 7.24
C GLN A 257 -5.87 11.50 7.55
N THR A 258 -6.88 10.87 8.15
CA THR A 258 -6.83 9.45 8.53
C THR A 258 -7.97 8.63 7.92
N PRO A 259 -7.85 7.28 7.92
CA PRO A 259 -8.91 6.40 7.43
C PRO A 259 -10.26 6.57 8.13
N LEU A 260 -10.27 6.85 9.44
CA LEU A 260 -11.52 7.00 10.22
C LEU A 260 -12.32 8.25 9.83
N GLU A 261 -11.65 9.29 9.35
CA GLU A 261 -12.28 10.52 8.88
C GLU A 261 -12.83 10.39 7.46
N ASN A 262 -12.48 9.30 6.75
CA ASN A 262 -12.73 9.15 5.34
C ASN A 262 -14.05 8.39 5.08
N PRO A 263 -15.12 9.05 4.59
CA PRO A 263 -16.41 8.40 4.37
C PRO A 263 -16.37 7.32 3.29
N TYR A 264 -15.40 7.38 2.37
CA TYR A 264 -15.21 6.33 1.37
C TYR A 264 -14.67 5.04 1.98
N VAL A 265 -13.85 5.13 3.02
CA VAL A 265 -13.36 3.97 3.77
C VAL A 265 -14.52 3.31 4.50
N LEU A 266 -15.31 4.07 5.25
CA LEU A 266 -16.48 3.55 5.99
C LEU A 266 -17.46 2.85 5.04
N LYS A 267 -17.77 3.47 3.90
CA LYS A 267 -18.63 2.84 2.88
C LYS A 267 -18.05 1.54 2.34
N LEU A 268 -16.72 1.46 2.13
CA LEU A 268 -16.10 0.21 1.67
C LEU A 268 -16.12 -0.87 2.75
N LEU A 269 -16.04 -0.53 4.03
CA LEU A 269 -16.23 -1.49 5.13
C LEU A 269 -17.66 -2.03 5.15
N GLU A 270 -18.67 -1.17 4.97
CA GLU A 270 -20.06 -1.60 4.84
C GLU A 270 -20.27 -2.55 3.65
N GLU A 271 -19.68 -2.25 2.49
CA GLU A 271 -19.72 -3.12 1.30
C GLU A 271 -18.95 -4.44 1.50
N LEU A 272 -18.01 -4.49 2.45
CA LEU A 272 -17.37 -5.72 2.89
C LEU A 272 -18.30 -6.55 3.79
N GLY A 273 -19.36 -5.95 4.33
CA GLY A 273 -20.28 -6.54 5.30
C GLY A 273 -19.80 -6.37 6.74
N LEU A 274 -18.95 -5.36 7.01
CA LEU A 274 -18.41 -5.08 8.33
C LEU A 274 -19.20 -3.92 8.96
N GLU A 275 -19.76 -4.14 10.15
CA GLU A 275 -20.51 -3.11 10.89
C GLU A 275 -19.58 -2.22 11.72
N THR A 276 -18.46 -2.78 12.18
CA THR A 276 -17.45 -2.10 12.97
C THR A 276 -16.06 -2.24 12.35
N VAL A 277 -15.14 -1.32 12.69
CA VAL A 277 -13.76 -1.39 12.20
C VAL A 277 -13.03 -2.58 12.82
N GLU A 278 -13.37 -2.97 14.05
CA GLU A 278 -12.80 -4.12 14.76
C GLU A 278 -12.97 -5.44 14.00
N GLU A 279 -14.06 -5.61 13.25
CA GLU A 279 -14.33 -6.81 12.45
C GLU A 279 -13.30 -7.03 11.33
N LEU A 280 -12.47 -6.02 10.98
CA LEU A 280 -11.34 -6.19 10.07
C LEU A 280 -10.32 -7.24 10.54
N LEU A 281 -10.28 -7.56 11.83
CA LEU A 281 -9.44 -8.63 12.37
C LEU A 281 -9.91 -10.02 11.95
N GLU A 282 -11.21 -10.20 11.77
CA GLU A 282 -11.84 -11.48 11.41
C GLU A 282 -12.04 -11.62 9.90
N ASP A 283 -11.85 -10.53 9.15
CA ASP A 283 -11.97 -10.53 7.70
C ASP A 283 -10.96 -11.48 7.03
N THR A 284 -11.50 -12.28 6.10
CA THR A 284 -10.74 -13.25 5.32
C THR A 284 -10.36 -12.71 3.94
N LEU A 285 -11.05 -11.68 3.43
CA LEU A 285 -10.81 -11.16 2.09
C LEU A 285 -9.50 -10.37 2.00
N LEU A 286 -9.13 -9.66 3.05
CA LEU A 286 -7.95 -8.80 3.16
C LEU A 286 -6.84 -9.45 3.98
N THR A 287 -6.93 -10.77 4.19
CA THR A 287 -5.94 -11.57 4.90
C THR A 287 -5.26 -12.56 3.95
N ARG A 288 -3.97 -12.79 4.16
CA ARG A 288 -3.11 -13.74 3.47
C ARG A 288 -2.78 -14.91 4.37
N ASP A 289 -2.59 -16.07 3.75
CA ASP A 289 -2.01 -17.23 4.41
C ASP A 289 -0.59 -17.47 3.87
N PHE A 290 0.42 -17.15 4.69
CA PHE A 290 1.81 -17.38 4.32
C PHE A 290 2.27 -18.84 4.49
N ARG A 291 1.41 -19.75 4.99
CA ARG A 291 1.79 -21.13 5.33
C ARG A 291 1.97 -22.04 4.12
N GLU A 292 1.41 -21.72 2.95
CA GLU A 292 1.40 -22.61 1.77
C GLU A 292 2.66 -22.55 0.87
N GLY A 293 3.81 -22.03 1.33
CA GLY A 293 4.96 -21.88 0.44
C GLY A 293 6.34 -21.83 1.10
N VAL A 294 6.55 -22.62 2.15
CA VAL A 294 7.88 -22.92 2.72
C VAL A 294 8.47 -24.14 2.01
#